data_AF-A0A5E4JRY4-F1
#
_entry.id   AF-A0A5E4JRY4-F1
#
_cell.length_a   1.000
_cell.length_b   1.000
_cell.length_c   1.000
_cell.angle_alpha   90.00
_cell.angle_beta   90.00
_cell.angle_gamma   90.00
#
_symmetry.space_group_name_H-M   'P 1'
#
loop_
_entity.id
_entity.type
_entity.pdbx_description
1 polymer ?
#
loop_
_entity_poly.entity_id
_entity_poly.type
_entity_poly.pdbx_seq_one_letter_code
_entity_poly.pdbx_strand_id
1 'polypeptide(L)'
;MINFIIVIILIVVAVVAIKMNHLRHKSGIVVLILIALFFYVTVTFVTNKNNIDLTTYDGFMSGMKVYGGWLVNGFQNIKSITGNAVKMDWTATNASISDNPKTNLKSPSATKASVTVHK
;
A
#
# COMPACT_ATOMS: atom_id res chain seq x y z
N MET A 1 -9.80 23.78 -12.35
CA MET A 1 -9.52 23.93 -10.90
C MET A 1 -10.40 22.94 -10.16
N ILE A 2 -9.85 22.13 -9.27
CA ILE A 2 -10.69 21.32 -8.37
C ILE A 2 -11.54 22.30 -7.55
N ASN A 3 -12.85 22.15 -7.61
CA ASN A 3 -13.74 23.01 -6.86
C ASN A 3 -13.68 22.55 -5.40
N PHE A 4 -12.68 23.05 -4.65
CA PHE A 4 -12.41 22.67 -3.27
C PHE A 4 -13.65 22.74 -2.37
N ILE A 5 -14.60 23.62 -2.72
CA ILE A 5 -15.93 23.73 -2.12
C ILE A 5 -16.71 22.41 -2.13
N ILE A 6 -16.71 21.68 -3.25
CA ILE A 6 -17.46 20.42 -3.38
C ILE A 6 -16.83 19.34 -2.48
N VAL A 7 -15.49 19.29 -2.44
CA VAL A 7 -14.75 18.34 -1.59
C VAL A 7 -15.01 18.62 -0.11
N ILE A 8 -15.01 19.89 0.30
CA ILE A 8 -15.28 20.30 1.69
C ILE A 8 -16.73 19.98 2.09
N ILE A 9 -17.71 20.26 1.23
CA ILE A 9 -19.12 19.93 1.50
C ILE A 9 -19.30 18.43 1.70
N LEU A 10 -18.68 17.60 0.86
CA LEU A 10 -18.74 16.14 0.98
C LEU A 10 -18.11 15.62 2.28
N ILE A 11 -16.98 16.20 2.71
CA ILE A 11 -16.34 15.85 3.99
C ILE A 11 -17.26 16.22 5.17
N VAL A 12 -17.88 17.40 5.14
CA VAL A 12 -18.83 17.82 6.18
C VAL A 12 -20.02 16.87 6.25
N VAL A 13 -20.59 16.49 5.10
CA VAL A 13 -21.69 15.50 5.05
C VAL A 13 -21.25 14.15 5.62
N ALA A 14 -20.05 13.69 5.30
CA ALA A 14 -19.50 12.44 5.85
C ALA A 14 -19.36 12.51 7.39
N VAL A 15 -18.81 13.60 7.92
CA VAL A 15 -18.63 13.79 9.37
C VAL A 15 -19.98 13.88 10.09
N VAL A 16 -20.95 14.60 9.53
CA VAL A 16 -22.31 14.71 10.08
C VAL A 16 -23.01 13.34 10.07
N ALA A 17 -22.86 12.57 9.00
CA ALA A 17 -23.42 11.22 8.89
C ALA A 17 -22.81 10.26 9.93
N ILE A 18 -21.52 10.36 10.20
CA ILE A 18 -20.83 9.59 11.27
C ILE A 18 -21.34 10.00 12.66
N LYS A 19 -21.57 11.30 12.89
CA LYS A 19 -22.00 11.83 14.20
C LYS A 19 -23.46 11.46 14.56
N MET A 20 -24.30 11.07 13.60
CA MET A 20 -25.69 10.61 13.85
C MET A 20 -25.75 9.17 14.38
N ASN A 21 -25.52 9.05 15.69
CA ASN A 21 -25.28 7.84 16.49
C ASN A 21 -26.51 6.90 16.72
N HIS A 22 -26.90 6.06 15.74
CA HIS A 22 -27.74 4.88 16.03
C HIS A 22 -27.45 3.71 15.06
N LEU A 23 -26.69 2.71 15.52
CA LEU A 23 -25.71 1.93 14.75
C LEU A 23 -26.12 0.46 14.47
N ARG A 24 -27.11 0.21 13.59
CA ARG A 24 -27.30 -1.15 13.03
C ARG A 24 -27.34 -1.24 11.50
N HIS A 25 -27.70 -0.16 10.80
CA HIS A 25 -27.68 -0.09 9.32
C HIS A 25 -26.77 1.02 8.76
N LYS A 26 -25.99 1.72 9.60
CA LYS A 26 -25.37 3.02 9.26
C LYS A 26 -23.92 2.96 8.77
N SER A 27 -23.16 1.89 8.97
CA SER A 27 -21.81 1.79 8.36
C SER A 27 -21.88 1.77 6.82
N GLY A 28 -22.95 1.18 6.27
CA GLY A 28 -23.22 1.18 4.83
C GLY A 28 -23.34 2.58 4.25
N ILE A 29 -23.98 3.54 4.94
CA ILE A 29 -24.13 4.91 4.42
C ILE A 29 -22.79 5.65 4.41
N VAL A 30 -21.97 5.46 5.45
CA VAL A 30 -20.64 6.11 5.54
C VAL A 30 -19.71 5.55 4.46
N VAL A 31 -19.70 4.22 4.28
CA VAL A 31 -18.93 3.57 3.21
C VAL A 31 -19.42 4.01 1.84
N LEU A 32 -20.74 4.11 1.62
CA LEU A 32 -21.32 4.60 0.38
C LEU A 32 -20.88 6.04 0.08
N ILE A 33 -20.89 6.93 1.08
CA ILE A 33 -20.43 8.32 0.92
C ILE A 33 -18.94 8.36 0.60
N LEU A 34 -18.11 7.56 1.28
CA LEU A 34 -16.67 7.47 0.99
C LEU A 34 -16.40 6.95 -0.43
N ILE A 35 -17.15 5.93 -0.86
CA ILE A 35 -17.05 5.39 -2.21
C ILE A 35 -17.46 6.46 -3.23
N ALA A 36 -18.59 7.15 -3.03
CA ALA A 36 -19.03 8.22 -3.92
C ALA A 36 -18.01 9.36 -4.01
N LEU A 37 -17.42 9.75 -2.87
CA LEU A 37 -16.35 10.75 -2.81
C LEU A 37 -15.11 10.29 -3.58
N PHE A 38 -14.69 9.04 -3.38
CA PHE A 38 -13.58 8.43 -4.10
C PHE A 38 -13.81 8.51 -5.62
N PHE A 39 -14.98 8.06 -6.09
CA PHE A 39 -15.34 8.12 -7.52
C PHE A 39 -15.34 9.55 -8.07
N TYR A 40 -15.88 10.51 -7.33
CA TYR A 40 -15.89 11.91 -7.78
C TYR A 40 -14.46 12.46 -7.97
N VAL A 41 -13.59 12.23 -6.98
CA VAL A 41 -12.21 12.71 -7.01
C VAL A 41 -11.43 12.03 -8.14
N THR A 42 -11.56 10.72 -8.31
CA THR A 42 -10.83 9.97 -9.35
C THR A 42 -11.31 10.31 -10.74
N VAL A 43 -12.62 10.45 -10.98
CA VAL A 43 -13.16 10.90 -12.28
C VAL A 43 -12.57 12.27 -12.60
N THR A 44 -12.68 13.23 -11.69
CA THR A 44 -12.16 14.59 -11.87
C THR A 44 -10.65 14.58 -12.15
N PHE A 45 -9.88 13.79 -11.41
CA PHE A 45 -8.44 13.69 -11.60
C PHE A 45 -8.08 13.11 -12.98
N VAL A 46 -8.72 12.02 -13.36
CA VAL A 46 -8.46 11.33 -14.65
C VAL A 46 -8.88 12.20 -15.83
N THR A 47 -10.04 12.84 -15.77
CA THR A 47 -10.54 13.67 -16.89
C THR A 47 -9.71 14.93 -17.05
N ASN A 48 -9.34 15.59 -15.95
CA ASN A 48 -8.45 16.76 -15.98
C ASN A 48 -7.06 16.39 -16.53
N LYS A 49 -6.49 15.25 -16.13
CA LYS A 49 -5.19 14.79 -16.64
C LYS A 49 -5.19 14.52 -18.14
N ASN A 50 -6.34 14.12 -18.68
CA ASN A 50 -6.52 13.85 -20.11
C ASN A 50 -7.16 15.02 -20.87
N ASN A 51 -7.31 16.19 -20.24
CA ASN A 51 -7.93 17.40 -20.82
C ASN A 51 -9.32 17.13 -21.45
N ILE A 52 -10.12 16.29 -20.80
CA ILE A 52 -11.44 15.89 -21.29
C ILE A 52 -12.50 16.85 -20.76
N ASP A 53 -13.23 17.47 -21.68
CA ASP A 53 -14.38 18.32 -21.35
C ASP A 53 -15.68 17.50 -21.25
N LEU A 54 -16.08 17.19 -20.02
CA LEU A 54 -17.29 16.42 -19.72
C LEU A 54 -18.60 17.18 -20.02
N THR A 55 -18.56 18.47 -20.34
CA THR A 55 -19.77 19.24 -20.69
C THR A 55 -20.27 18.97 -22.11
N THR A 56 -19.41 18.36 -22.94
CA THR A 56 -19.73 17.97 -24.31
C THR A 56 -20.12 16.50 -24.38
N TYR A 57 -20.97 16.14 -25.35
CA TYR A 57 -21.37 14.74 -25.56
C TYR A 57 -20.16 13.85 -25.88
N ASP A 58 -19.29 14.30 -26.78
CA ASP A 58 -18.09 13.56 -27.19
C ASP A 58 -17.08 13.43 -26.04
N GLY A 59 -16.92 14.48 -25.23
CA GLY A 59 -16.06 14.45 -24.06
C GLY A 59 -16.62 13.58 -22.94
N PHE A 60 -17.94 13.51 -22.75
CA PHE A 60 -18.55 12.54 -21.84
C PHE A 60 -18.26 11.09 -22.28
N MET A 61 -18.48 10.78 -23.56
CA MET A 61 -18.24 9.43 -24.10
C MET A 61 -16.76 9.03 -24.03
N SER A 62 -15.86 9.96 -24.36
CA SER A 62 -14.42 9.77 -24.24
C SER A 62 -13.99 9.63 -22.78
N GLY A 63 -14.55 10.45 -21.89
CA GLY A 63 -14.32 10.42 -20.45
C GLY A 63 -14.68 9.07 -19.84
N MET A 64 -15.83 8.49 -20.21
CA MET A 64 -16.22 7.14 -19.77
C MET A 64 -15.22 6.08 -20.20
N LYS A 65 -14.75 6.10 -21.46
CA LYS A 65 -13.75 5.14 -21.95
C LYS A 65 -12.44 5.25 -21.18
N VAL A 66 -11.94 6.47 -20.98
CA VAL A 66 -10.69 6.72 -20.28
C VAL A 66 -10.80 6.36 -18.80
N TYR A 67 -11.89 6.75 -18.14
CA TYR A 67 -12.12 6.41 -16.73
C TYR A 67 -12.32 4.90 -16.53
N GLY A 68 -13.06 4.23 -17.42
CA GLY A 68 -13.22 2.78 -17.42
C GLY A 68 -11.89 2.05 -17.59
N GLY A 69 -11.06 2.48 -18.54
CA GLY A 69 -9.71 1.94 -18.73
C GLY A 69 -8.82 2.15 -17.49
N TRP A 70 -8.91 3.32 -16.84
CA TRP A 70 -8.21 3.59 -15.59
C TRP A 70 -8.64 2.66 -14.45
N LEU A 71 -9.94 2.41 -14.30
CA LEU A 71 -10.48 1.47 -13.31
C LEU A 71 -9.96 0.05 -13.56
N VAL A 72 -10.05 -0.46 -14.80
CA VAL A 72 -9.58 -1.80 -15.15
C VAL A 72 -8.09 -1.97 -14.82
N ASN A 73 -7.26 -1.01 -15.22
CA ASN A 73 -5.84 -1.01 -14.88
C ASN A 73 -5.62 -0.95 -13.36
N GLY A 74 -6.39 -0.15 -12.62
CA GLY A 74 -6.35 -0.09 -11.17
C GLY A 74 -6.63 -1.46 -10.51
N PHE A 75 -7.69 -2.14 -10.95
CA PHE A 75 -8.02 -3.49 -10.44
C PHE A 75 -6.97 -4.53 -10.79
N GLN A 76 -6.36 -4.47 -11.98
CA GLN A 76 -5.26 -5.37 -12.36
C GLN A 76 -4.03 -5.17 -11.44
N ASN A 77 -3.70 -3.92 -11.12
CA ASN A 77 -2.62 -3.62 -10.18
C ASN A 77 -2.91 -4.13 -8.77
N ILE A 78 -4.12 -3.88 -8.26
CA ILE A 78 -4.55 -4.39 -6.95
C ILE A 78 -4.49 -5.91 -6.93
N LYS A 79 -5.02 -6.59 -7.96
CA LYS A 79 -4.95 -8.05 -8.08
C LYS A 79 -3.52 -8.57 -8.07
N SER A 80 -2.60 -7.88 -8.77
CA SER A 80 -1.18 -8.25 -8.80
C SER A 80 -0.55 -8.12 -7.41
N ILE A 81 -0.76 -6.99 -6.73
CA ILE A 81 -0.24 -6.75 -5.37
C ILE A 81 -0.80 -7.77 -4.38
N THR A 82 -2.11 -7.96 -4.35
CA THR A 82 -2.76 -8.93 -3.45
C THR A 82 -2.35 -10.37 -3.79
N GLY A 83 -2.26 -10.71 -5.07
CA GLY A 83 -1.81 -12.03 -5.52
C GLY A 83 -0.37 -12.34 -5.11
N ASN A 84 0.52 -11.34 -5.19
CA ASN A 84 1.90 -11.46 -4.73
C ASN A 84 1.99 -11.57 -3.21
N ALA A 85 1.19 -10.79 -2.48
CA ALA A 85 1.13 -10.85 -1.02
C ALA A 85 0.65 -12.22 -0.50
N VAL A 86 -0.38 -12.80 -1.13
CA VAL A 86 -0.87 -14.14 -0.76
C VAL A 86 0.16 -15.23 -1.03
N LYS A 87 0.96 -15.09 -2.10
CA LYS A 87 2.03 -16.03 -2.45
C LYS A 87 3.30 -15.87 -1.60
N MET A 88 3.38 -14.82 -0.80
CA MET A 88 4.52 -14.59 0.08
C MET A 88 4.51 -15.64 1.20
N ASP A 89 5.66 -16.26 1.46
CA ASP A 89 5.80 -17.13 2.63
C ASP A 89 5.87 -16.26 3.90
N TRP A 90 4.71 -16.10 4.54
CA TRP A 90 4.58 -15.34 5.80
C TRP A 90 5.27 -16.02 6.99
N THR A 91 5.70 -17.27 6.82
CA THR A 91 6.40 -18.08 7.83
C THR A 91 7.91 -18.02 7.67
N ALA A 92 8.43 -17.41 6.60
CA ALA A 92 9.86 -17.25 6.33
C ALA A 92 10.50 -16.23 7.29
N THR A 93 10.57 -16.60 8.57
CA THR A 93 11.43 -15.96 9.57
C THR A 93 12.86 -16.42 9.31
N ASN A 94 13.51 -15.87 8.30
CA ASN A 94 14.96 -15.96 8.18
C ASN A 94 15.59 -14.92 9.12
N ALA A 95 15.38 -15.11 10.42
CA ALA A 95 16.45 -14.80 11.34
C ALA A 95 17.50 -15.87 11.08
N SER A 96 18.46 -15.60 10.18
CA SER A 96 19.77 -16.21 10.28
C SER A 96 20.37 -15.71 11.60
N ILE A 97 19.94 -16.31 12.71
CA ILE A 97 20.78 -16.36 13.90
C ILE A 97 21.97 -17.17 13.43
N SER A 98 23.03 -16.46 13.05
CA SER A 98 24.36 -17.03 12.91
C SER A 98 24.75 -17.49 14.31
N ASP A 99 24.33 -18.71 14.66
CA ASP A 99 24.99 -19.48 15.68
C ASP A 99 26.37 -19.78 15.11
N ASN A 100 27.29 -18.84 15.35
CA ASN A 100 28.70 -19.08 15.23
C ASN A 100 29.12 -19.68 16.58
N PRO A 101 29.18 -21.02 16.74
CA PRO A 101 29.74 -21.60 17.95
C PRO A 101 31.21 -21.22 17.98
N LYS A 102 31.49 -20.24 18.84
CA LYS A 102 32.79 -19.83 19.38
C LYS A 102 33.91 -20.78 18.96
N THR A 103 34.73 -20.26 18.04
CA THR A 103 36.18 -20.42 18.00
C THR A 103 36.73 -21.43 19.03
N ASN A 104 37.12 -22.62 18.55
CA ASN A 104 38.06 -23.46 19.27
C ASN A 104 39.37 -22.67 19.38
N LEU A 105 39.52 -21.93 20.47
CA LEU A 105 40.81 -21.43 20.95
C LEU A 105 41.66 -22.67 21.27
N LYS A 106 42.41 -23.12 20.26
CA LYS A 106 43.60 -23.93 20.48
C LYS A 106 44.60 -23.03 21.21
N SER A 107 44.54 -23.04 22.54
CA SER A 107 45.60 -22.45 23.36
C SER A 107 46.91 -23.13 22.98
N PRO A 108 47.98 -22.39 22.63
CA PRO A 108 49.28 -22.98 22.38
C PRO A 108 49.83 -23.52 23.70
N SER A 109 49.77 -24.84 23.87
CA SER A 109 50.54 -25.55 24.88
C SER A 109 52.01 -25.25 24.64
N ALA A 110 52.62 -24.54 25.59
CA ALA A 110 53.99 -24.11 25.62
C ALA A 110 54.97 -25.24 25.24
N THR A 111 55.66 -25.07 24.11
CA THR A 111 56.89 -25.80 23.83
C THR A 111 57.92 -25.35 24.85
N LYS A 112 58.19 -26.21 25.83
CA LYS A 112 59.30 -26.06 26.77
C LYS A 112 60.59 -26.03 25.98
N ALA A 113 61.32 -24.92 26.09
CA ALA A 113 62.71 -24.84 25.71
C ALA A 113 63.49 -25.89 26.51
N SER A 114 64.23 -26.76 25.81
CA SER A 114 65.27 -27.59 26.40
C SER A 114 66.59 -27.23 25.76
N VAL A 115 67.34 -26.47 26.56
CA VAL A 115 68.76 -26.14 26.54
C VAL A 115 69.66 -27.17 25.84
N THR A 116 70.52 -26.66 24.96
CA THR A 116 71.75 -27.28 24.44
C THR A 116 72.88 -27.17 25.46
N VAL A 117 73.58 -28.26 25.81
CA VAL A 117 75.01 -28.21 26.25
C VAL A 117 75.72 -29.57 26.04
N HIS A 118 76.83 -29.53 25.28
CA HIS A 118 78.07 -30.35 25.23
C HIS A 118 78.02 -31.89 25.13
N LYS A 119 78.86 -32.53 24.30
CA LYS A 119 80.32 -32.39 24.26
C LYS A 119 80.92 -32.80 22.92
#